data_AF-A0AAV8VTQ4-F1
#
_entry.id   AF-A0AAV8VTQ4-F1
#
_cell.length_a   1.000
_cell.length_b   1.000
_cell.length_c   1.000
_cell.angle_alpha   90.00
_cell.angle_beta   90.00
_cell.angle_gamma   90.00
#
_symmetry.space_group_name_H-M   'P 1'
#
loop_
_entity.id
_entity.type
_entity.pdbx_description
1 polymer ?
#
loop_
_entity_poly.entity_id
_entity_poly.type
_entity_poly.pdbx_seq_one_letter_code
_entity_poly.pdbx_strand_id
1 'polypeptide(L)'
;MQKKEENFDQKKLDLELWLQRMEARLAGMAPVGHTADVLEVQLREQKTLHAELHQFKAQIESFQQLTQRLITAHQHEDTSRYKKAAEYINQHYLRLDACIINRGKLLHSALSSLQNLDRSLDKFLAWLSEAESVLETLEGDVESRRAAHQLKELQADIDRQAPTHSSLRSSSLALLGSLAPEDALMLQLRGR
;
A
#
# COMPACT_ATOMS: atom_id res chain seq x y z
N MET A 1 -13.86 34.69 28.41
CA MET A 1 -12.47 34.26 28.17
C MET A 1 -12.32 32.79 28.50
N GLN A 2 -12.64 32.39 29.73
CA GLN A 2 -12.70 31.00 30.21
C GLN A 2 -13.41 30.01 29.28
N LYS A 3 -14.60 30.39 28.75
CA LYS A 3 -15.35 29.58 27.77
C LYS A 3 -14.59 29.24 26.47
N LYS A 4 -13.62 30.08 26.04
CA LYS A 4 -12.81 29.81 24.84
C LYS A 4 -11.66 28.85 25.15
N GLU A 5 -11.10 28.92 26.35
CA GLU A 5 -10.08 27.98 26.82
C GLU A 5 -10.68 26.59 27.07
N GLU A 6 -11.84 26.52 27.73
CA GLU A 6 -12.60 25.28 27.89
C GLU A 6 -12.97 24.64 26.54
N ASN A 7 -13.37 25.46 25.55
CA ASN A 7 -13.64 24.99 24.19
C ASN A 7 -12.38 24.43 23.52
N PHE A 8 -11.23 25.06 23.74
CA PHE A 8 -9.95 24.59 23.22
C PHE A 8 -9.56 23.24 23.83
N ASP A 9 -9.63 23.11 25.15
CA ASP A 9 -9.27 21.88 25.85
C ASP A 9 -10.18 20.72 25.46
N GLN A 10 -11.49 20.97 25.32
CA GLN A 10 -12.44 19.98 24.85
C GLN A 10 -12.15 19.55 23.40
N LYS A 11 -11.99 20.50 22.48
CA LYS A 11 -11.65 20.19 21.08
C LYS A 11 -10.33 19.43 20.99
N LYS A 12 -9.33 19.84 21.76
CA LYS A 12 -8.03 19.16 21.81
C LYS A 12 -8.22 17.69 22.19
N LEU A 13 -8.95 17.42 23.28
CA LEU A 13 -9.23 16.06 23.74
C LEU A 13 -9.97 15.24 22.68
N ASP A 14 -11.01 15.80 22.06
CA ASP A 14 -11.78 15.11 21.02
C ASP A 14 -10.91 14.72 19.81
N LEU A 15 -9.98 15.61 19.42
CA LEU A 15 -9.04 15.36 18.33
C LEU A 15 -8.01 14.30 18.70
N GLU A 16 -7.45 14.35 19.90
CA GLU A 16 -6.49 13.35 20.40
C GLU A 16 -7.12 11.96 20.47
N LEU A 17 -8.34 11.85 21.00
CA LEU A 17 -9.08 10.58 21.05
C LEU A 17 -9.38 10.03 19.66
N TRP A 18 -9.76 10.90 18.72
CA TRP A 18 -10.00 10.48 17.34
C TRP A 18 -8.72 9.98 16.67
N LEU A 19 -7.61 10.72 16.81
CA LEU A 19 -6.31 10.35 16.27
C LEU A 19 -5.85 9.00 16.84
N GLN A 20 -5.92 8.84 18.16
CA GLN A 20 -5.53 7.59 18.82
C GLN A 20 -6.36 6.40 18.32
N ARG A 21 -7.67 6.57 18.13
CA ARG A 21 -8.55 5.52 17.59
C ARG A 21 -8.16 5.15 16.16
N MET A 22 -7.86 6.13 15.32
CA MET A 22 -7.48 5.89 13.92
C MET A 22 -6.10 5.26 13.80
N GLU A 23 -5.14 5.72 14.60
CA GLU A 23 -3.80 5.11 14.71
C GLU A 23 -3.89 3.67 15.20
N ALA A 24 -4.73 3.39 16.22
CA ALA A 24 -4.95 2.02 16.71
C ALA A 24 -5.63 1.13 15.66
N ARG A 25 -6.62 1.67 14.92
CA ARG A 25 -7.27 0.94 13.83
C ARG A 25 -6.27 0.60 12.72
N LEU A 26 -5.42 1.55 12.33
CA LEU A 26 -4.38 1.32 11.33
C LEU A 26 -3.35 0.29 11.80
N ALA A 27 -2.92 0.37 13.06
CA ALA A 27 -1.97 -0.57 13.66
C ALA A 27 -2.55 -1.99 13.82
N GLY A 28 -3.87 -2.12 13.97
CA GLY A 28 -4.57 -3.39 14.04
C GLY A 28 -4.88 -4.01 12.68
N MET A 29 -4.60 -3.33 11.57
CA MET A 29 -4.86 -3.89 10.25
C MET A 29 -3.92 -5.06 9.94
N ALA A 30 -4.45 -6.06 9.24
CA ALA A 30 -3.65 -7.18 8.78
C ALA A 30 -2.54 -6.72 7.81
N PRO A 31 -1.42 -7.46 7.74
CA PRO A 31 -0.40 -7.29 6.71
C PRO A 31 -1.00 -7.34 5.30
N VAL A 32 -0.30 -6.78 4.32
CA VAL A 32 -0.73 -6.79 2.91
C VAL A 32 -0.95 -8.24 2.46
N GLY A 33 -2.15 -8.51 1.93
CA GLY A 33 -2.53 -9.84 1.46
C GLY A 33 -1.80 -10.28 0.20
N HIS A 34 -1.91 -11.57 -0.13
CA HIS A 34 -1.24 -12.18 -1.29
C HIS A 34 -2.21 -12.80 -2.31
N THR A 35 -3.51 -12.77 -2.03
CA THR A 35 -4.56 -13.21 -2.97
C THR A 35 -5.42 -12.01 -3.38
N ALA A 36 -6.00 -12.09 -4.58
CA ALA A 36 -6.78 -11.00 -5.15
C ALA A 36 -7.98 -10.61 -4.28
N ASP A 37 -8.72 -11.59 -3.77
CA ASP A 37 -9.88 -11.40 -2.90
C ASP A 37 -9.53 -10.68 -1.60
N VAL A 38 -8.42 -11.08 -0.95
CA VAL A 38 -7.93 -10.43 0.27
C VAL A 38 -7.48 -9.00 -0.02
N LEU A 39 -6.71 -8.79 -1.09
CA LEU A 39 -6.23 -7.46 -1.49
C LEU A 39 -7.38 -6.51 -1.83
N GLU A 40 -8.43 -6.99 -2.49
CA GLU A 40 -9.61 -6.19 -2.79
C GLU A 40 -10.35 -5.76 -1.52
N VAL A 41 -10.49 -6.65 -0.54
CA VAL A 41 -11.10 -6.33 0.77
C VAL A 41 -10.25 -5.27 1.48
N GLN A 42 -8.93 -5.46 1.53
CA GLN A 42 -8.01 -4.51 2.16
C GLN A 42 -8.02 -3.14 1.46
N LEU A 43 -8.15 -3.10 0.13
CA LEU A 43 -8.28 -1.85 -0.63
C LEU A 43 -9.58 -1.11 -0.30
N ARG A 44 -10.70 -1.82 -0.11
CA ARG A 44 -11.97 -1.22 0.31
C ARG A 44 -11.87 -0.64 1.73
N GLU A 45 -11.24 -1.39 2.64
CA GLU A 45 -10.98 -0.92 4.01
C GLU A 45 -10.07 0.33 4.01
N GLN A 46 -8.98 0.31 3.24
CA GLN A 46 -8.06 1.45 3.11
C GLN A 46 -8.76 2.69 2.54
N LYS A 47 -9.60 2.54 1.51
CA LYS A 47 -10.40 3.65 0.94
C LYS A 47 -11.33 4.26 1.98
N THR A 48 -11.96 3.42 2.79
CA THR A 48 -12.85 3.85 3.88
C THR A 48 -12.07 4.65 4.93
N LEU A 49 -10.93 4.13 5.37
CA LEU A 49 -10.06 4.80 6.34
C LEU A 49 -9.57 6.17 5.83
N HIS A 50 -9.17 6.24 4.55
CA HIS A 50 -8.73 7.48 3.91
C HIS A 50 -9.87 8.50 3.77
N ALA A 51 -11.09 8.05 3.44
CA ALA A 51 -12.26 8.92 3.39
C ALA A 51 -12.62 9.50 4.77
N GLU A 52 -12.59 8.68 5.83
CA GLU A 52 -12.80 9.13 7.21
C GLU A 52 -11.76 10.18 7.62
N LEU A 53 -10.48 9.94 7.30
CA LEU A 53 -9.40 10.91 7.54
C LEU A 53 -9.64 12.24 6.82
N HIS A 54 -10.00 12.20 5.54
CA HIS A 54 -10.30 13.40 4.77
C HIS A 54 -11.46 14.21 5.34
N GLN A 55 -12.54 13.54 5.78
CA GLN A 55 -13.66 14.22 6.43
C GLN A 55 -13.24 14.90 7.74
N PHE A 56 -12.23 14.36 8.42
CA PHE A 56 -11.72 14.92 9.66
C PHE A 56 -10.80 16.14 9.48
N LYS A 57 -10.29 16.39 8.27
CA LYS A 57 -9.39 17.51 7.97
C LYS A 57 -9.94 18.87 8.41
N ALA A 58 -11.24 19.10 8.19
CA ALA A 58 -11.91 20.35 8.59
C ALA A 58 -11.83 20.60 10.12
N GLN A 59 -11.75 19.54 10.93
CA GLN A 59 -11.73 19.65 12.39
C GLN A 59 -10.32 20.04 12.86
N ILE A 60 -9.29 19.54 12.18
CA ILE A 60 -7.90 19.97 12.37
C ILE A 60 -7.74 21.46 12.00
N GLU A 61 -8.27 21.87 10.85
CA GLU A 61 -8.23 23.27 10.40
C GLU A 61 -8.98 24.19 11.36
N SER A 62 -10.17 23.78 11.83
CA SER A 62 -10.95 24.51 12.83
C SER A 62 -10.17 24.69 14.14
N PHE A 63 -9.46 23.66 14.59
CA PHE A 63 -8.65 23.72 15.79
C PHE A 63 -7.45 24.66 15.61
N GLN A 64 -6.76 24.61 14.48
CA GLN A 64 -5.68 25.54 14.16
C GLN A 64 -6.17 27.00 14.16
N GLN A 65 -7.34 27.29 13.60
CA GLN A 65 -7.93 28.63 13.64
C GLN A 65 -8.27 29.07 15.07
N LEU A 66 -8.81 28.18 15.91
CA LEU A 66 -9.08 28.47 17.32
C LEU A 66 -7.78 28.77 18.07
N THR A 67 -6.74 27.96 17.87
CA THR A 67 -5.39 28.17 18.42
C THR A 67 -4.86 29.55 18.09
N GLN A 68 -4.92 29.96 16.81
CA GLN A 68 -4.43 31.27 16.41
C GLN A 68 -5.21 32.41 17.06
N ARG A 69 -6.54 32.29 17.15
CA ARG A 69 -7.37 33.29 17.83
C ARG A 69 -7.02 33.42 19.31
N LEU A 70 -6.70 32.32 20.00
CA LEU A 70 -6.25 32.35 21.39
C LEU A 70 -4.86 32.98 21.53
N ILE A 71 -3.91 32.62 20.66
CA ILE A 71 -2.57 33.22 20.65
C ILE A 71 -2.66 34.74 20.45
N THR A 72 -3.46 35.21 19.49
CA THR A 72 -3.65 36.65 19.25
C THR A 72 -4.32 37.35 20.43
N ALA A 73 -5.32 36.71 21.06
CA ALA A 73 -6.00 37.30 22.22
C ALA A 73 -5.10 37.41 23.46
N HIS A 74 -4.10 36.54 23.58
CA HIS A 74 -3.17 36.44 24.72
C HIS A 74 -1.74 36.83 24.33
N GLN A 75 -1.58 37.82 23.45
CA GLN A 75 -0.27 38.22 22.90
C GLN A 75 0.75 38.72 23.93
N HIS A 76 0.30 39.06 25.14
CA HIS A 76 1.14 39.51 26.26
C HIS A 76 1.37 38.43 27.34
N GLU A 77 0.86 37.21 27.12
CA GLU A 77 0.98 36.08 28.04
C GLU A 77 1.72 34.90 27.39
N ASP A 78 2.10 33.90 28.18
CA ASP A 78 2.67 32.67 27.64
C ASP A 78 1.59 31.83 26.94
N THR A 79 1.67 31.77 25.61
CA THR A 79 0.77 31.01 24.74
C THR A 79 1.38 29.71 24.21
N SER A 80 2.54 29.30 24.75
CA SER A 80 3.29 28.12 24.29
C SER A 80 2.46 26.83 24.38
N ARG A 81 1.57 26.70 25.37
CA ARG A 81 0.68 25.54 25.52
C ARG A 81 -0.20 25.31 24.29
N TYR A 82 -0.75 26.39 23.72
CA TYR A 82 -1.66 26.32 22.58
C TYR A 82 -0.90 25.93 21.30
N LYS A 83 0.29 26.53 21.10
CA LYS A 83 1.17 26.21 19.98
C LYS A 83 1.59 24.74 19.99
N LYS A 84 2.11 24.26 21.12
CA LYS A 84 2.56 22.87 21.30
C LYS A 84 1.43 21.87 21.04
N ALA A 85 0.22 22.13 21.55
CA ALA A 85 -0.93 21.25 21.33
C ALA A 85 -1.36 21.22 19.84
N ALA A 86 -1.38 22.36 19.16
CA ALA A 86 -1.70 22.41 17.72
C ALA A 86 -0.64 21.76 16.85
N GLU A 87 0.64 21.96 17.15
CA GLU A 87 1.75 21.27 16.48
C GLU A 87 1.67 19.76 16.68
N TYR A 88 1.43 19.30 17.91
CA TYR A 88 1.25 17.88 18.23
C TYR A 88 0.13 17.26 17.40
N ILE A 89 -1.09 17.82 17.47
CA ILE A 89 -2.25 17.30 16.72
C ILE A 89 -1.98 17.30 15.20
N ASN A 90 -1.38 18.37 14.66
CA ASN A 90 -1.09 18.47 13.25
C ASN A 90 -0.03 17.46 12.79
N GLN A 91 1.04 17.25 13.57
CA GLN A 91 2.08 16.28 13.25
C GLN A 91 1.52 14.85 13.25
N HIS A 92 0.72 14.49 14.25
CA HIS A 92 0.06 13.19 14.31
C HIS A 92 -0.90 12.97 13.13
N TYR A 93 -1.72 13.97 12.80
CA TYR A 93 -2.61 13.91 11.65
C TYR A 93 -1.85 13.71 10.33
N LEU A 94 -0.80 14.51 10.07
CA LEU A 94 0.00 14.40 8.83
C LEU A 94 0.74 13.07 8.74
N ARG A 95 1.23 12.55 9.87
CA ARG A 95 1.85 11.23 9.92
C ARG A 95 0.83 10.13 9.60
N LEU A 96 -0.35 10.18 10.21
CA LEU A 96 -1.43 9.24 9.95
C LEU A 96 -1.84 9.25 8.47
N ASP A 97 -1.97 10.44 7.87
CA ASP A 97 -2.22 10.63 6.43
C ASP A 97 -1.16 9.95 5.57
N ALA A 98 0.12 10.22 5.85
CA ALA A 98 1.23 9.61 5.13
C ALA A 98 1.22 8.08 5.24
N CYS A 99 0.95 7.52 6.42
CA CYS A 99 0.87 6.07 6.63
C CYS A 99 -0.30 5.44 5.86
N ILE A 100 -1.49 6.07 5.86
CA ILE A 100 -2.67 5.59 5.14
C ILE A 100 -2.45 5.63 3.63
N ILE A 101 -1.81 6.69 3.12
CA ILE A 101 -1.43 6.82 1.71
C ILE A 101 -0.41 5.73 1.35
N ASN A 102 0.62 5.52 2.18
CA ASN A 102 1.65 4.51 1.92
C ASN A 102 1.04 3.10 1.87
N ARG A 103 0.18 2.76 2.84
CA ARG A 103 -0.56 1.48 2.82
C ARG A 103 -1.37 1.31 1.54
N GLY A 104 -2.04 2.37 1.07
CA GLY A 104 -2.74 2.37 -0.21
C GLY A 104 -1.80 2.03 -1.38
N LYS A 105 -0.61 2.62 -1.44
CA LYS A 105 0.39 2.33 -2.49
C LYS A 105 0.86 0.87 -2.44
N LEU A 106 1.15 0.34 -1.26
CA LEU A 106 1.58 -1.05 -1.09
C LEU A 106 0.50 -2.04 -1.57
N LEU A 107 -0.76 -1.80 -1.21
CA LEU A 107 -1.88 -2.65 -1.64
C LEU A 107 -2.08 -2.63 -3.16
N HIS A 108 -2.02 -1.46 -3.80
CA HIS A 108 -2.12 -1.36 -5.26
C HIS A 108 -0.91 -2.01 -5.95
N SER A 109 0.29 -1.87 -5.38
CA SER A 109 1.50 -2.52 -5.90
C SER A 109 1.36 -4.04 -5.85
N ALA A 110 0.94 -4.59 -4.72
CA ALA A 110 0.74 -6.04 -4.55
C ALA A 110 -0.30 -6.58 -5.54
N LEU A 111 -1.44 -5.88 -5.70
CA LEU A 111 -2.47 -6.28 -6.66
C LEU A 111 -1.97 -6.24 -8.11
N SER A 112 -1.23 -5.19 -8.48
CA SER A 112 -0.62 -5.07 -9.80
C SER A 112 0.39 -6.19 -10.08
N SER A 113 1.24 -6.51 -9.09
CA SER A 113 2.19 -7.62 -9.16
C SER A 113 1.50 -8.97 -9.32
N LEU A 114 0.40 -9.21 -8.59
CA LEU A 114 -0.40 -10.43 -8.71
C LEU A 114 -1.03 -10.56 -10.10
N GLN A 115 -1.66 -9.50 -10.61
CA GLN A 115 -2.22 -9.48 -11.95
C GLN A 115 -1.17 -9.68 -13.05
N ASN A 116 0.06 -9.19 -12.81
CA ASN A 116 1.15 -9.40 -13.75
C ASN A 116 1.66 -10.84 -13.72
N LEU A 117 1.74 -11.44 -12.52
CA LEU A 117 2.06 -12.84 -12.32
C LEU A 117 1.06 -13.73 -13.07
N ASP A 118 -0.24 -13.51 -12.90
CA ASP A 118 -1.30 -14.27 -13.58
C ASP A 118 -1.14 -14.20 -15.11
N ARG A 119 -1.00 -13.00 -15.67
CA ARG A 119 -0.78 -12.83 -17.12
C ARG A 119 0.50 -13.49 -17.63
N SER A 120 1.57 -13.46 -16.83
CA SER A 120 2.84 -14.12 -17.17
C SER A 120 2.71 -15.64 -17.13
N LEU A 121 1.96 -16.18 -16.16
CA LEU A 121 1.67 -17.61 -16.07
C LEU A 121 0.81 -18.08 -17.24
N ASP A 122 -0.26 -17.35 -17.59
CA ASP A 122 -1.12 -17.69 -18.73
C ASP A 122 -0.33 -17.80 -20.04
N LYS A 123 0.55 -16.81 -20.29
CA LYS A 123 1.43 -16.83 -21.48
C LYS A 123 2.39 -18.01 -21.46
N PHE A 124 2.95 -18.33 -20.29
CA PHE A 124 3.85 -19.47 -20.14
C PHE A 124 3.15 -20.80 -20.38
N LEU A 125 1.95 -20.99 -19.83
CA LEU A 125 1.16 -22.22 -20.01
C LEU A 125 0.69 -22.40 -21.45
N ALA A 126 0.27 -21.32 -22.12
CA ALA A 126 -0.10 -21.35 -23.53
C ALA A 126 1.09 -21.75 -24.41
N TRP A 127 2.26 -21.15 -24.17
CA TRP A 127 3.49 -21.53 -24.86
C TRP A 127 3.89 -22.98 -24.59
N LEU A 128 3.81 -23.43 -23.33
CA LEU A 128 4.14 -24.80 -22.96
C LEU A 128 3.25 -25.80 -23.70
N SER A 129 1.95 -25.51 -23.79
CA SER A 129 0.99 -26.35 -24.53
C SER A 129 1.32 -26.43 -26.04
N GLU A 130 1.75 -25.32 -26.64
CA GLU A 130 2.17 -25.30 -28.05
C GLU A 130 3.47 -26.08 -28.27
N ALA A 131 4.44 -25.95 -27.37
CA ALA A 131 5.67 -26.72 -27.38
C ALA A 131 5.43 -28.23 -27.26
N GLU A 132 4.55 -28.64 -26.33
CA GLU A 132 4.14 -30.04 -26.16
C GLU A 132 3.46 -30.60 -27.41
N SER A 133 2.55 -29.84 -28.03
CA SER A 133 1.91 -30.22 -29.29
C SER A 133 2.92 -30.42 -30.43
N VAL A 134 3.92 -29.52 -30.56
CA VAL A 134 4.99 -29.69 -31.54
C VAL A 134 5.76 -30.98 -31.27
N LEU A 135 6.12 -31.27 -30.02
CA LEU A 135 6.83 -32.50 -29.65
C LEU A 135 6.00 -33.77 -29.95
N GLU A 136 4.72 -33.80 -29.63
CA GLU A 136 3.83 -34.93 -29.95
C GLU A 136 3.77 -35.19 -31.47
N THR A 137 3.72 -34.12 -32.29
CA THR A 137 3.75 -34.29 -33.75
C THR A 137 5.09 -34.83 -34.27
N LEU A 138 6.18 -34.57 -33.56
CA LEU A 138 7.52 -35.02 -33.94
C LEU A 138 7.76 -36.49 -33.58
N GLU A 139 7.16 -36.99 -32.50
CA GLU A 139 7.26 -38.41 -32.10
C GLU A 139 6.67 -39.38 -33.15
N GLY A 140 5.84 -38.89 -34.06
CA GLY A 140 5.28 -39.66 -35.18
C GLY A 140 6.10 -39.70 -36.48
N ASP A 141 7.12 -38.84 -36.67
CA ASP A 141 7.89 -38.72 -37.93
C ASP A 141 9.35 -38.28 -37.68
N VAL A 142 10.05 -39.03 -36.81
CA VAL A 142 11.35 -38.67 -36.18
C VAL A 142 12.52 -38.54 -37.18
N GLU A 143 12.43 -39.12 -38.38
CA GLU A 143 13.53 -39.11 -39.38
C GLU A 143 13.39 -38.02 -40.47
N SER A 144 12.34 -37.19 -40.41
CA SER A 144 12.03 -36.22 -41.46
C SER A 144 12.85 -34.93 -41.32
N ARG A 145 13.32 -34.35 -42.44
CA ARG A 145 13.97 -33.01 -42.42
C ARG A 145 13.09 -31.92 -41.81
N ARG A 146 11.76 -32.12 -41.86
CA ARG A 146 10.78 -31.25 -41.19
C ARG A 146 10.93 -31.32 -39.67
N ALA A 147 11.18 -32.50 -39.12
CA ALA A 147 11.37 -32.68 -37.68
C ALA A 147 12.60 -31.92 -37.16
N ALA A 148 13.72 -31.98 -37.90
CA ALA A 148 14.92 -31.21 -37.56
C ALA A 148 14.71 -29.68 -37.65
N HIS A 149 13.87 -29.21 -38.58
CA HIS A 149 13.54 -27.79 -38.68
C HIS A 149 12.66 -27.33 -37.51
N GLN A 150 11.62 -28.08 -37.19
CA GLN A 150 10.70 -27.79 -36.09
C GLN A 150 11.40 -27.84 -34.72
N LEU A 151 12.33 -28.78 -34.49
CA LEU A 151 13.17 -28.79 -33.28
C LEU A 151 14.05 -27.54 -33.17
N LYS A 152 14.57 -27.05 -34.29
CA LYS A 152 15.41 -25.84 -34.32
C LYS A 152 14.60 -24.57 -34.08
N GLU A 153 13.36 -24.52 -34.58
CA GLU A 153 12.43 -23.43 -34.28
C GLU A 153 12.00 -23.46 -32.81
N LEU A 154 11.67 -24.63 -32.26
CA LEU A 154 11.35 -24.79 -30.85
C LEU A 154 12.51 -24.37 -29.95
N GLN A 155 13.75 -24.73 -30.31
CA GLN A 155 14.94 -24.28 -29.59
C GLN A 155 15.09 -22.75 -29.62
N ALA A 156 14.87 -22.11 -30.77
CA ALA A 156 14.89 -20.66 -30.87
C ALA A 156 13.78 -19.99 -30.05
N ASP A 157 12.61 -20.64 -29.96
CA ASP A 157 11.49 -20.15 -29.17
C ASP A 157 11.71 -20.33 -27.66
N ILE A 158 12.35 -21.42 -27.22
CA ILE A 158 12.84 -21.59 -25.84
C ILE A 158 13.76 -20.42 -25.46
N ASP A 159 14.72 -20.08 -26.33
CA ASP A 159 15.65 -18.98 -26.08
C ASP A 159 14.92 -17.63 -26.03
N ARG A 160 13.85 -17.45 -26.82
CA ARG A 160 13.00 -16.26 -26.82
C ARG A 160 12.09 -16.14 -25.60
N GLN A 161 11.87 -17.20 -24.82
CA GLN A 161 11.07 -17.15 -23.58
C GLN A 161 11.83 -16.60 -22.36
N ALA A 162 13.14 -16.36 -22.48
CA ALA A 162 13.95 -15.78 -21.40
C ALA A 162 13.37 -14.49 -20.76
N PRO A 163 12.75 -13.55 -21.52
CA PRO A 163 12.09 -12.38 -20.95
C PRO A 163 10.85 -12.76 -20.13
N THR A 164 10.03 -13.71 -20.58
CA THR A 164 8.83 -14.19 -19.86
C THR A 164 9.20 -14.80 -18.52
N HIS A 165 10.23 -15.65 -18.50
CA HIS A 165 10.77 -16.24 -17.26
C HIS A 165 11.31 -15.16 -16.31
N SER A 166 12.02 -14.15 -16.85
CA SER A 166 12.52 -13.02 -16.07
C SER A 166 11.39 -12.16 -15.49
N SER A 167 10.33 -11.92 -16.26
CA SER A 167 9.13 -11.20 -15.80
C SER A 167 8.37 -11.97 -14.71
N LEU A 168 8.24 -13.30 -14.86
CA LEU A 168 7.64 -14.18 -13.86
C LEU A 168 8.42 -14.12 -12.55
N ARG A 169 9.74 -14.29 -12.63
CA ARG A 169 10.65 -14.21 -11.48
C ARG A 169 10.62 -12.83 -10.81
N SER A 170 10.62 -11.75 -11.59
CA SER A 170 10.57 -10.39 -11.08
C SER A 170 9.25 -10.11 -10.35
N SER A 171 8.11 -10.52 -10.92
CA SER A 171 6.79 -10.34 -10.30
C SER A 171 6.66 -11.15 -9.00
N SER A 172 7.18 -12.38 -9.00
CA SER A 172 7.25 -13.22 -7.79
C SER A 172 8.13 -12.56 -6.71
N LEU A 173 9.31 -12.06 -7.06
CA LEU A 173 10.19 -11.35 -6.12
C LEU A 173 9.57 -10.05 -5.59
N ALA A 174 8.84 -9.29 -6.42
CA ALA A 174 8.15 -8.09 -5.97
C ALA A 174 7.03 -8.42 -4.97
N LEU A 175 6.25 -9.47 -5.24
CA LEU A 175 5.22 -9.96 -4.33
C LEU A 175 5.84 -10.50 -3.02
N LEU A 176 6.98 -11.19 -3.11
CA LEU A 176 7.76 -11.63 -1.95
C LEU A 176 8.39 -10.44 -1.20
N GLY A 177 8.79 -9.38 -1.89
CA GLY A 177 9.38 -8.17 -1.31
C GLY A 177 8.37 -7.37 -0.49
N SER A 178 7.09 -7.37 -0.90
CA SER A 178 6.00 -6.86 -0.06
C SER A 178 5.71 -7.71 1.19
N LEU A 179 6.35 -8.88 1.33
CA LEU A 179 6.30 -9.71 2.55
C LEU A 179 7.38 -9.30 3.57
N ALA A 180 8.40 -8.52 3.18
CA ALA A 180 9.39 -8.03 4.12
C ALA A 180 8.74 -6.94 4.98
N PRO A 181 8.80 -7.04 6.32
CA PRO A 181 8.04 -6.13 7.17
C PRO A 181 8.60 -4.71 7.05
N GLU A 182 7.91 -3.86 6.30
CA GLU A 182 7.96 -2.40 6.47
C GLU A 182 7.38 -1.97 7.84
N ASP A 183 6.99 -2.93 8.68
CA ASP A 183 6.71 -2.78 10.11
C ASP A 183 7.92 -2.25 10.92
N ALA A 184 9.12 -2.19 10.34
CA ALA A 184 10.26 -1.51 10.96
C ALA A 184 9.98 -0.03 11.27
N LEU A 185 9.11 0.64 10.50
CA LEU A 185 8.67 2.01 10.79
C LEU A 185 7.62 2.08 11.92
N MET A 186 6.81 1.02 12.07
CA MET A 186 5.82 0.91 13.17
C MET A 186 6.45 0.47 14.48
N LEU A 187 7.58 -0.24 14.46
CA LEU A 187 8.31 -0.64 15.67
C LEU A 187 9.12 0.50 16.30
N GLN A 188 9.41 1.59 15.57
CA GLN A 188 9.98 2.82 16.17
C GLN A 188 8.97 3.57 17.05
N LEU A 189 7.68 3.27 16.95
CA LEU A 189 6.61 3.88 17.75
C LEU A 189 6.49 3.29 19.18
N ARG A 190 7.31 2.29 19.55
CA ARG A 190 7.42 1.81 20.94
C ARG A 190 8.54 2.46 21.75
N GLY A 191 9.26 3.43 21.16
CA GLY A 191 10.41 4.05 21.80
C GLY A 191 10.28 5.55 21.96
N ARG A 192 9.74 5.97 23.11
CA ARG A 192 9.71 7.31 23.74
C ARG A 192 8.40 8.08 23.62
#